data_AF-A0A6C1N271-F1
#
_entry.id   AF-A0A6C1N271-F1
#
_cell.length_a   1.000
_cell.length_b   1.000
_cell.length_c   1.000
_cell.angle_alpha   90.00
_cell.angle_beta   90.00
_cell.angle_gamma   90.00
#
_symmetry.space_group_name_H-M   'P 1'
#
loop_
_entity.id
_entity.type
_entity.pdbx_description
1 polymer ?
#
loop_
_entity_poly.entity_id
_entity_poly.type
_entity_poly.pdbx_seq_one_letter_code
_entity_poly.pdbx_strand_id
1 'polypeptide(L)'
;MASSFLFSQGLLAHGPEEFEDVPPGLVQANLTDRPAVEGLQLMLLEGQQQGLMVSYQGTQPLMLHGKANEPFLRFSDNGVEANLDSRTWQQMQGQNNSGADDQSTNWVSVASNNRYAWMDPRLSTAAPTSNTGERQTLTQWQIAVTHDEQQSHVGGELYWRPLAETDHDHDHDHDHDHDDHSHDH
;
A
#
# COMPACT_ATOMS: atom_id res chain seq x y z
N MET A 1 -51.12 47.65 4.48
CA MET A 1 -50.18 48.21 3.49
C MET A 1 -49.19 47.11 3.15
N ALA A 2 -49.08 46.80 1.86
CA ALA A 2 -48.24 45.74 1.35
C ALA A 2 -46.79 46.22 1.20
N SER A 3 -45.84 45.30 1.35
CA SER A 3 -44.57 45.29 0.59
C SER A 3 -43.98 43.88 0.66
N SER A 4 -44.04 43.18 -0.47
CA SER A 4 -43.25 41.99 -0.81
C SER A 4 -41.83 42.42 -1.17
N PHE A 5 -40.79 41.64 -0.85
CA PHE A 5 -39.57 41.42 -1.65
C PHE A 5 -38.82 40.23 -1.02
N LEU A 6 -38.76 39.07 -1.68
CA LEU A 6 -37.70 38.55 -2.57
C LEU A 6 -36.98 37.37 -1.90
N PHE A 7 -37.22 36.18 -2.46
CA PHE A 7 -36.39 35.01 -2.25
C PHE A 7 -35.04 35.25 -2.89
N SER A 8 -33.96 35.09 -2.12
CA SER A 8 -32.64 34.75 -2.67
C SER A 8 -32.28 33.37 -2.16
N GLN A 9 -32.51 32.37 -3.00
CA GLN A 9 -31.85 31.07 -2.85
C GLN A 9 -30.37 31.30 -3.11
N GLY A 10 -29.56 31.31 -2.05
CA GLY A 10 -28.13 31.17 -2.19
C GLY A 10 -27.83 29.76 -2.67
N LEU A 11 -27.41 29.60 -3.92
CA LEU A 11 -26.60 28.47 -4.32
C LEU A 11 -25.36 28.51 -3.42
N LEU A 12 -25.27 27.60 -2.44
CA LEU A 12 -23.98 27.23 -1.87
C LEU A 12 -23.23 26.50 -3.00
N ALA A 13 -22.44 27.28 -3.75
CA ALA A 13 -21.29 26.71 -4.41
C ALA A 13 -20.43 26.10 -3.30
N HIS A 14 -20.33 24.76 -3.27
CA HIS A 14 -19.27 24.12 -2.51
C HIS A 14 -17.96 24.63 -3.13
N GLY A 15 -17.28 25.54 -2.44
CA GLY A 15 -15.88 25.85 -2.75
C GLY A 15 -15.09 24.55 -2.72
N PRO A 16 -14.00 24.43 -3.50
CA PRO A 16 -13.17 23.25 -3.43
C PRO A 16 -12.78 23.06 -1.97
N GLU A 17 -13.13 21.92 -1.39
CA GLU A 17 -12.53 21.48 -0.13
C GLU A 17 -11.02 21.64 -0.34
N GLU A 18 -10.38 22.46 0.49
CA GLU A 18 -8.93 22.54 0.54
C GLU A 18 -8.46 21.10 0.78
N PHE A 19 -7.98 20.44 -0.28
CA PHE A 19 -7.41 19.12 -0.15
C PHE A 19 -6.24 19.26 0.79
N GLU A 20 -6.39 18.68 1.98
CA GLU A 20 -5.33 18.47 2.97
C GLU A 20 -4.07 18.05 2.19
N ASP A 21 -3.00 18.85 2.32
CA ASP A 21 -1.77 18.82 1.53
C ASP A 21 -1.52 17.49 0.80
N VAL A 22 -1.62 17.50 -0.54
CA VAL A 22 -1.23 16.35 -1.35
C VAL A 22 0.18 15.94 -0.92
N PRO A 23 0.40 14.69 -0.47
CA PRO A 23 1.70 14.29 0.02
C PRO A 23 2.77 14.54 -1.05
N PRO A 24 3.94 15.11 -0.69
CA PRO A 24 4.97 15.46 -1.68
C PRO A 24 5.58 14.24 -2.39
N GLY A 25 5.24 13.04 -1.95
CA GLY A 25 5.69 11.79 -2.50
C GLY A 25 4.96 10.60 -1.91
N LEU A 26 5.28 9.42 -2.42
CA LEU A 26 4.66 8.15 -2.04
C LEU A 26 5.71 7.19 -1.49
N VAL A 27 5.31 6.44 -0.46
CA VAL A 27 6.04 5.25 -0.01
C VAL A 27 5.66 4.07 -0.90
N GLN A 28 6.65 3.35 -1.41
CA GLN A 28 6.46 2.21 -2.28
C GLN A 28 7.36 1.05 -1.85
N ALA A 29 6.82 -0.16 -1.89
CA ALA A 29 7.54 -1.40 -1.67
C ALA A 29 8.11 -1.91 -2.99
N ASN A 30 9.31 -2.48 -2.92
CA ASN A 30 9.90 -3.25 -4.00
C ASN A 30 10.32 -4.61 -3.45
N LEU A 31 10.13 -5.66 -4.25
CA LEU A 31 10.48 -7.04 -3.92
C LEU A 31 11.82 -7.36 -4.60
N THR A 32 12.87 -7.50 -3.79
CA THR A 32 14.26 -7.68 -4.27
C THR A 32 14.82 -9.06 -3.99
N ASP A 33 14.24 -9.80 -3.05
CA ASP A 33 14.66 -11.15 -2.68
C ASP A 33 13.47 -12.11 -2.73
N ARG A 34 13.67 -13.26 -3.38
CA ARG A 34 12.65 -14.29 -3.61
C ARG A 34 13.25 -15.65 -3.27
N PRO A 35 12.60 -16.45 -2.42
CA PRO A 35 13.11 -17.76 -2.08
C PRO A 35 12.93 -18.70 -3.27
N ALA A 36 13.86 -19.63 -3.44
CA ALA A 36 13.83 -20.65 -4.49
C ALA A 36 12.87 -21.81 -4.11
N VAL A 37 11.59 -21.49 -3.93
CA VAL A 37 10.53 -22.47 -3.64
C VAL A 37 9.69 -22.67 -4.90
N GLU A 38 9.64 -23.90 -5.41
CA GLU A 38 8.84 -24.24 -6.58
C GLU A 38 7.35 -24.01 -6.32
N GLY A 39 6.63 -23.47 -7.30
CA GLY A 39 5.20 -23.20 -7.19
C GLY A 39 4.83 -21.97 -6.33
N LEU A 40 5.80 -21.30 -5.70
CA LEU A 40 5.55 -20.06 -4.95
C LEU A 40 5.50 -18.84 -5.89
N GLN A 41 4.43 -18.06 -5.77
CA GLN A 41 4.22 -16.80 -6.50
C GLN A 41 3.91 -15.68 -5.52
N LEU A 42 4.51 -14.52 -5.76
CA LEU A 42 4.46 -13.35 -4.89
C LEU A 42 4.06 -12.12 -5.71
N MET A 43 3.10 -11.36 -5.21
CA MET A 43 2.65 -10.10 -5.82
C MET A 43 2.48 -9.04 -4.74
N LEU A 44 3.14 -7.89 -4.93
CA LEU A 44 2.90 -6.72 -4.08
C LEU A 44 1.54 -6.11 -4.45
N LEU A 45 0.81 -5.69 -3.41
CA LEU A 45 -0.45 -4.97 -3.55
C LEU A 45 -0.18 -3.51 -3.26
N GLU A 46 -0.36 -2.66 -4.27
CA GLU A 46 -0.09 -1.22 -4.19
C GLU A 46 -1.31 -0.46 -3.63
N GLY A 47 -1.06 0.70 -3.01
CA GLY A 47 -2.08 1.54 -2.38
C GLY A 47 -1.50 2.34 -1.21
N GLN A 48 -2.34 3.12 -0.51
CA GLN A 48 -1.92 3.81 0.73
C GLN A 48 -1.41 2.83 1.78
N GLN A 49 -2.10 1.70 1.94
CA GLN A 49 -1.63 0.57 2.73
C GLN A 49 -1.24 -0.54 1.75
N GLN A 50 0.04 -0.92 1.78
CA GLN A 50 0.58 -1.91 0.87
C GLN A 50 0.45 -3.31 1.46
N GLY A 51 0.37 -4.30 0.58
CA GLY A 51 0.19 -5.69 0.97
C GLY A 51 1.00 -6.67 0.15
N LEU A 52 0.87 -7.93 0.50
CA LEU A 52 1.44 -9.04 -0.24
C LEU A 52 0.33 -10.06 -0.53
N MET A 53 0.29 -10.53 -1.76
CA MET A 53 -0.46 -11.71 -2.15
C MET A 53 0.52 -12.84 -2.43
N VAL A 54 0.28 -13.96 -1.74
CA VAL A 54 1.04 -15.19 -1.90
C VAL A 54 0.12 -16.24 -2.49
N SER A 55 0.61 -16.95 -3.50
CA SER A 55 -0.01 -18.13 -4.08
C SER A 55 1.00 -19.26 -4.08
N TYR A 56 0.62 -20.46 -3.69
CA TYR A 56 1.55 -21.58 -3.60
C TYR A 56 0.93 -22.87 -4.18
N GLN A 57 1.62 -23.51 -5.11
CA GLN A 57 1.18 -24.74 -5.78
C GLN A 57 2.22 -25.85 -5.57
N GLY A 58 2.31 -26.36 -4.35
CA GLY A 58 3.15 -27.51 -4.02
C GLY A 58 2.43 -28.48 -3.09
N THR A 59 3.01 -29.67 -2.94
CA THR A 59 2.46 -30.73 -2.09
C THR A 59 2.99 -30.67 -0.66
N GLN A 60 4.11 -30.00 -0.45
CA GLN A 60 4.73 -29.84 0.88
C GLN A 60 4.21 -28.58 1.55
N PRO A 61 3.92 -28.59 2.86
CA PRO A 61 3.47 -27.38 3.55
C PRO A 61 4.51 -26.26 3.46
N LEU A 62 4.03 -25.06 3.11
CA LEU A 62 4.82 -23.83 3.14
C LEU A 62 4.35 -22.96 4.30
N MET A 63 5.25 -22.60 5.21
CA MET A 63 4.94 -21.72 6.33
C MET A 63 5.54 -20.33 6.12
N LEU A 64 4.71 -19.29 6.20
CA LEU A 64 5.15 -17.92 6.30
C LEU A 64 5.17 -17.49 7.77
N HIS A 65 6.23 -16.78 8.15
CA HIS A 65 6.38 -16.27 9.50
C HIS A 65 5.94 -14.82 9.61
N GLY A 66 5.36 -14.48 10.76
CA GLY A 66 4.96 -13.13 11.13
C GLY A 66 6.14 -12.25 11.53
N LYS A 67 5.85 -10.99 11.85
CA LYS A 67 6.83 -9.91 12.07
C LYS A 67 7.81 -10.21 13.20
N ALA A 68 7.39 -10.99 14.21
CA ALA A 68 8.24 -11.45 15.31
C ALA A 68 8.86 -12.83 15.03
N ASN A 69 8.84 -13.29 13.77
CA ASN A 69 9.27 -14.62 13.32
C ASN A 69 8.39 -15.78 13.83
N GLU A 70 7.18 -15.48 14.29
CA GLU A 70 6.19 -16.45 14.76
C GLU A 70 5.48 -17.17 13.59
N PRO A 71 4.97 -18.41 13.76
CA PRO A 71 4.12 -19.03 12.74
C PRO A 71 2.88 -18.18 12.44
N PHE A 72 2.65 -17.85 11.17
CA PHE A 72 1.60 -16.91 10.77
C PHE A 72 0.62 -17.52 9.76
N LEU A 73 1.09 -17.91 8.58
CA LEU A 73 0.27 -18.56 7.56
C LEU A 73 0.88 -19.90 7.15
N ARG A 74 0.03 -20.89 6.92
CA ARG A 74 0.41 -22.21 6.39
C ARG A 74 -0.35 -22.48 5.11
N PHE A 75 0.38 -22.72 4.03
CA PHE A 75 -0.16 -23.12 2.73
C PHE A 75 0.04 -24.62 2.53
N SER A 76 -0.98 -25.30 2.02
CA SER A 76 -0.94 -26.73 1.68
C SER A 76 -1.81 -27.00 0.46
N ASP A 77 -1.98 -28.26 0.08
CA ASP A 77 -2.95 -28.70 -0.93
C ASP A 77 -4.41 -28.47 -0.52
N ASN A 78 -4.68 -28.31 0.79
CA ASN A 78 -6.02 -28.08 1.34
C ASN A 78 -6.42 -26.60 1.42
N GLY A 79 -5.54 -25.67 1.04
CA GLY A 79 -5.77 -24.24 1.16
C GLY A 79 -4.75 -23.53 2.05
N VAL A 80 -5.19 -22.42 2.62
CA VAL A 80 -4.41 -21.56 3.51
C VAL A 80 -5.06 -21.57 4.88
N GLU A 81 -4.23 -21.78 5.90
CA GLU A 81 -4.60 -21.66 7.31
C GLU A 81 -3.82 -20.51 7.94
N ALA A 82 -4.47 -19.77 8.84
CA ALA A 82 -3.85 -18.75 9.67
C ALA A 82 -3.76 -19.21 11.12
N ASN A 83 -2.67 -18.85 11.78
CA ASN A 83 -2.56 -19.00 13.23
C ASN A 83 -3.23 -17.81 13.92
N LEU A 84 -4.38 -18.03 14.56
CA LEU A 84 -5.13 -16.96 15.22
C LEU A 84 -4.38 -16.37 16.44
N ASP A 85 -3.41 -17.10 16.96
CA ASP A 85 -2.58 -16.65 18.09
C ASP A 85 -1.31 -15.91 17.63
N SER A 86 -1.07 -15.81 16.32
CA SER A 86 0.02 -15.00 15.76
C SER A 86 -0.18 -13.52 16.08
N ARG A 87 0.88 -12.86 16.57
CA ARG A 87 0.90 -11.40 16.76
C ARG A 87 0.58 -10.65 15.48
N THR A 88 1.15 -11.10 14.36
CA THR A 88 0.91 -10.49 13.05
C THR A 88 -0.55 -10.63 12.65
N TRP A 89 -1.16 -11.80 12.87
CA TRP A 89 -2.58 -12.00 12.60
C TRP A 89 -3.45 -11.07 13.44
N GLN A 90 -3.22 -11.01 14.75
CA GLN A 90 -3.98 -10.16 15.66
C GLN A 90 -3.83 -8.67 15.30
N GLN A 91 -2.61 -8.23 14.97
CA GLN A 91 -2.35 -6.86 14.52
C GLN A 91 -3.16 -6.51 13.26
N MET A 92 -3.23 -7.42 12.29
CA MET A 92 -4.05 -7.23 11.07
C MET A 92 -5.53 -7.10 11.38
N GLN A 93 -6.02 -7.76 12.42
CA GLN A 93 -7.41 -7.64 12.89
C GLN A 93 -7.66 -6.38 13.75
N GLY A 94 -6.66 -5.49 13.88
CA GLY A 94 -6.74 -4.31 14.74
C GLY A 94 -6.70 -4.63 16.24
N GLN A 95 -6.29 -5.85 16.60
CA GLN A 95 -6.16 -6.27 17.99
C GLN A 95 -4.73 -5.99 18.47
N ASN A 96 -4.60 -5.34 19.61
CA ASN A 96 -3.32 -5.08 20.24
C ASN A 96 -3.20 -5.96 21.50
N ASN A 97 -3.05 -7.26 21.29
CA ASN A 97 -3.11 -8.24 22.38
C ASN A 97 -1.70 -8.70 22.77
N SER A 98 -1.31 -8.43 24.02
CA SER A 98 0.01 -8.81 24.55
C SER A 98 0.13 -10.32 24.84
N GLY A 99 -0.99 -11.07 24.75
CA GLY A 99 -1.08 -12.50 25.07
C GLY A 99 -0.87 -13.45 23.90
N ALA A 100 -0.46 -12.97 22.73
CA ALA A 100 -0.11 -13.82 21.60
C ALA A 100 1.01 -14.80 21.99
N ASP A 101 0.72 -16.08 21.80
CA ASP A 101 1.66 -17.17 22.01
C ASP A 101 2.29 -17.56 20.68
N ASP A 102 3.54 -17.14 20.49
CA ASP A 102 4.33 -17.39 19.28
C ASP A 102 4.64 -18.90 19.08
N GLN A 103 4.25 -19.77 20.01
CA GLN A 103 4.35 -21.23 19.93
C GLN A 103 2.99 -21.94 19.78
N SER A 104 1.88 -21.20 19.81
CA SER A 104 0.53 -21.78 19.69
C SER A 104 0.24 -22.27 18.27
N THR A 105 -0.63 -23.27 18.16
CA THR A 105 -1.02 -23.96 16.92
C THR A 105 -2.52 -23.81 16.60
N ASN A 106 -3.11 -22.65 16.91
CA ASN A 106 -4.51 -22.35 16.61
C ASN A 106 -4.72 -22.04 15.13
N TRP A 107 -4.61 -23.06 14.29
CA TRP A 107 -4.74 -22.99 12.85
C TRP A 107 -6.21 -23.01 12.42
N VAL A 108 -6.61 -22.02 11.63
CA VAL A 108 -7.96 -21.92 11.07
C VAL A 108 -7.86 -21.68 9.57
N SER A 109 -8.67 -22.40 8.78
CA SER A 109 -8.74 -22.20 7.33
C SER A 109 -9.28 -20.82 7.00
N VAL A 110 -8.54 -20.08 6.17
CA VAL A 110 -8.87 -18.71 5.74
C VAL A 110 -9.06 -18.59 4.23
N ALA A 111 -8.59 -19.59 3.46
CA ALA A 111 -8.82 -19.68 2.03
C ALA A 111 -8.74 -21.14 1.57
N SER A 112 -9.59 -21.53 0.62
CA SER A 112 -9.57 -22.86 0.00
C SER A 112 -8.77 -22.92 -1.31
N ASN A 113 -8.26 -21.78 -1.80
CA ASN A 113 -7.65 -21.63 -3.12
C ASN A 113 -6.16 -21.31 -3.06
N ASN A 114 -5.38 -21.99 -2.20
CA ASN A 114 -3.91 -21.88 -2.00
C ASN A 114 -3.28 -20.49 -2.20
N ARG A 115 -4.05 -19.44 -1.92
CA ARG A 115 -3.72 -18.05 -2.18
C ARG A 115 -4.31 -17.22 -1.07
N TYR A 116 -3.52 -16.30 -0.57
CA TYR A 116 -3.96 -15.38 0.46
C TYR A 116 -3.30 -14.02 0.25
N ALA A 117 -4.08 -12.97 0.48
CA ALA A 117 -3.65 -11.59 0.36
C ALA A 117 -3.86 -10.91 1.71
N TRP A 118 -2.87 -10.15 2.16
CA TRP A 118 -2.99 -9.35 3.37
C TRP A 118 -2.21 -8.04 3.26
N MET A 119 -2.63 -7.07 4.08
CA MET A 119 -1.89 -5.83 4.27
C MET A 119 -0.79 -6.08 5.31
N ASP A 120 0.46 -6.24 4.86
CA ASP A 120 1.55 -6.64 5.76
C ASP A 120 2.05 -5.43 6.57
N PRO A 121 2.09 -5.51 7.91
CA PRO A 121 2.53 -4.39 8.74
C PRO A 121 4.00 -4.01 8.55
N ARG A 122 4.82 -4.85 7.91
CA ARG A 122 6.20 -4.51 7.52
C ARG A 122 6.27 -3.61 6.30
N LEU A 123 5.20 -3.54 5.50
CA LEU A 123 5.11 -2.72 4.30
C LEU A 123 4.46 -1.34 4.58
N SER A 124 4.16 -1.05 5.84
CA SER A 124 3.60 0.21 6.30
C SER A 124 4.65 1.03 7.04
N THR A 125 5.08 2.14 6.45
CA THR A 125 5.95 3.14 7.09
C THR A 125 5.46 4.54 6.77
N ALA A 126 5.69 5.47 7.69
CA ALA A 126 5.41 6.88 7.45
C ALA A 126 6.30 7.43 6.32
N ALA A 127 5.74 8.32 5.51
CA ALA A 127 6.53 9.11 4.57
C ALA A 127 7.44 10.08 5.34
N PRO A 128 8.64 10.39 4.81
CA PRO A 128 9.45 11.48 5.34
C PRO A 128 8.67 12.80 5.28
N THR A 129 8.87 13.65 6.29
CA THR A 129 8.23 14.98 6.38
C THR A 129 8.86 16.02 5.47
N SER A 130 10.04 15.73 4.92
CA SER A 130 10.80 16.64 4.06
C SER A 130 10.91 16.08 2.66
N ASN A 131 10.54 16.87 1.65
CA ASN A 131 10.74 16.54 0.25
C ASN A 131 12.19 16.87 -0.15
N THR A 132 13.01 15.85 -0.40
CA THR A 132 14.39 16.01 -0.87
C THR A 132 14.49 16.11 -2.40
N GLY A 133 13.38 15.92 -3.13
CA GLY A 133 13.37 15.80 -4.59
C GLY A 133 13.93 14.48 -5.13
N GLU A 134 14.39 13.58 -4.25
CA GLU A 134 15.09 12.35 -4.64
C GLU A 134 14.48 11.11 -3.99
N ARG A 135 14.63 9.96 -4.64
CA ARG A 135 14.24 8.68 -4.07
C ARG A 135 15.05 8.39 -2.80
N GLN A 136 14.36 8.05 -1.71
CA GLN A 136 15.00 7.70 -0.43
C GLN A 136 14.60 6.28 0.01
N THR A 137 15.56 5.39 0.20
CA THR A 137 15.30 4.10 0.86
C THR A 137 14.98 4.35 2.34
N LEU A 138 13.82 3.85 2.80
CA LEU A 138 13.34 4.03 4.16
C LEU A 138 13.75 2.88 5.06
N THR A 139 13.52 1.64 4.59
CA THR A 139 13.88 0.44 5.35
C THR A 139 13.93 -0.78 4.44
N GLN A 140 14.56 -1.85 4.92
CA GLN A 140 14.47 -3.19 4.35
C GLN A 140 13.43 -4.00 5.10
N TRP A 141 12.75 -4.89 4.40
CA TRP A 141 11.77 -5.80 4.98
C TRP A 141 12.04 -7.23 4.56
N GLN A 142 11.66 -8.17 5.43
CA GLN A 142 11.80 -9.60 5.17
C GLN A 142 10.68 -10.39 5.86
N ILE A 143 10.31 -11.51 5.24
CA ILE A 143 9.36 -12.49 5.73
C ILE A 143 10.09 -13.84 5.66
N ALA A 144 10.30 -14.48 6.81
CA ALA A 144 10.88 -15.82 6.82
C ALA A 144 9.86 -16.82 6.27
N VAL A 145 10.39 -17.79 5.52
CA VAL A 145 9.64 -18.83 4.85
C VAL A 145 10.27 -20.17 5.20
N THR A 146 9.47 -21.09 5.73
CA THR A 146 9.89 -22.47 5.98
C THR A 146 9.22 -23.40 4.98
N HIS A 147 10.02 -24.16 4.25
CA HIS A 147 9.60 -25.16 3.26
C HIS A 147 10.53 -26.36 3.35
N ASP A 148 10.00 -27.59 3.46
CA ASP A 148 10.80 -28.81 3.64
C ASP A 148 11.88 -28.70 4.74
N GLU A 149 11.51 -28.14 5.89
CA GLU A 149 12.40 -27.87 7.04
C GLU A 149 13.54 -26.86 6.74
N GLN A 150 13.62 -26.34 5.52
CA GLN A 150 14.58 -25.31 5.14
C GLN A 150 13.97 -23.92 5.32
N GLN A 151 14.72 -23.06 6.00
CA GLN A 151 14.34 -21.66 6.17
C GLN A 151 15.01 -20.78 5.10
N SER A 152 14.19 -19.95 4.46
CA SER A 152 14.57 -18.93 3.48
C SER A 152 13.80 -17.64 3.75
N HIS A 153 13.93 -16.62 2.89
CA HIS A 153 13.24 -15.34 3.08
C HIS A 153 12.66 -14.81 1.77
N VAL A 154 11.54 -14.11 1.90
CA VAL A 154 11.05 -13.14 0.91
C VAL A 154 11.44 -11.77 1.43
N GLY A 155 12.03 -10.92 0.59
CA GLY A 155 12.55 -9.64 1.08
C GLY A 155 12.55 -8.53 0.04
N GLY A 156 12.73 -7.33 0.54
CA GLY A 156 12.61 -6.14 -0.28
C GLY A 156 13.03 -4.87 0.44
N GLU A 157 12.75 -3.76 -0.23
CA GLU A 157 12.94 -2.42 0.30
C GLU A 157 11.61 -1.66 0.30
N LEU A 158 11.44 -0.79 1.28
CA LEU A 158 10.51 0.31 1.24
C LEU A 158 11.30 1.57 0.91
N TYR A 159 10.82 2.35 -0.04
CA TYR A 159 11.42 3.61 -0.41
C TYR A 159 10.35 4.68 -0.60
N TRP A 160 10.71 5.92 -0.36
CA TRP A 160 9.93 7.08 -0.72
C TRP A 160 10.38 7.59 -2.09
N ARG A 161 9.43 8.07 -2.91
CA ARG A 161 9.72 8.80 -4.14
C ARG A 161 8.86 10.07 -4.22
N PRO A 162 9.40 11.17 -4.75
CA PRO A 162 8.58 12.36 -5.01
C PRO A 162 7.48 12.05 -6.03
N LEU A 163 6.34 12.70 -5.89
CA LEU A 163 5.38 12.81 -6.99
C LEU A 163 5.98 13.80 -7.99
N ALA A 164 6.07 13.41 -9.26
CA ALA A 164 6.38 14.40 -10.29
C ALA A 164 5.24 15.42 -10.27
N GLU A 165 5.56 16.72 -10.20
CA GLU A 165 4.56 17.75 -10.49
C GLU A 165 4.00 17.41 -11.87
N THR A 166 2.70 17.11 -11.94
CA THR A 166 2.01 17.04 -13.22
C THR A 166 2.14 18.44 -13.82
N ASP A 167 3.01 18.56 -14.81
CA ASP A 167 3.19 19.75 -15.64
C ASP A 167 1.81 20.09 -16.21
N HIS A 168 1.11 21.06 -15.59
CA HIS A 168 -0.11 21.59 -16.15
C HIS A 168 0.32 22.41 -17.36
N ASP A 169 0.06 21.83 -18.54
CA ASP A 169 0.17 22.41 -19.87
C ASP A 169 0.10 23.95 -19.82
N HIS A 170 1.26 24.58 -20.00
CA HIS A 170 1.32 25.93 -20.55
C HIS A 170 0.92 25.84 -22.03
N ASP A 171 -0.37 25.61 -22.30
CA ASP A 171 -1.00 26.09 -23.53
C ASP A 171 -1.10 27.62 -23.39
N HIS A 172 0.01 28.30 -23.64
CA HIS A 172 -0.05 29.68 -24.07
C HIS A 172 -0.66 29.67 -25.48
N ASP A 173 -1.94 30.02 -25.53
CA ASP A 173 -2.62 30.44 -26.74
C ASP A 173 -1.70 31.36 -27.56
N HIS A 174 -1.21 30.81 -28.66
CA HIS A 174 -0.81 31.58 -29.81
C HIS A 174 -2.09 32.18 -30.41
N ASP A 175 -2.42 33.42 -30.04
CA ASP A 175 -3.26 34.27 -30.88
C ASP A 175 -3.25 35.73 -30.42
N HIS A 176 -2.45 36.57 -31.08
CA HIS A 176 -2.93 37.72 -31.87
C HIS A 176 -1.73 38.54 -32.38
N ASP A 177 -1.32 38.24 -33.61
CA ASP A 177 -0.83 39.27 -34.52
C ASP A 177 -2.02 40.20 -34.83
N HIS A 178 -1.93 41.46 -34.41
CA HIS A 178 -2.64 42.58 -35.03
C HIS A 178 -1.68 43.78 -35.08
N ASP A 179 -0.83 43.77 -36.09
CA ASP A 179 -0.39 44.99 -36.76
C ASP A 179 -1.58 45.54 -37.57
N ASP A 180 -2.11 46.70 -37.20
CA ASP A 180 -2.65 47.63 -38.19
C ASP A 180 -2.39 49.09 -37.78
N HIS A 181 -2.08 49.85 -38.81
CA HIS A 181 -1.42 51.15 -38.82
C HIS A 181 -2.35 52.34 -38.54
N SER A 182 -1.68 53.46 -38.23
CA SER A 182 -2.07 54.85 -38.51
C SER A 182 -2.94 55.58 -37.48
N HIS A 183 -2.26 56.34 -36.63
CA HIS A 183 -2.63 57.72 -36.28
C HIS A 183 -1.43 58.60 -36.62
N ASP A 184 -1.59 59.60 -37.48
CA ASP A 184 -1.48 61.00 -37.02
C ASP A 184 -2.01 62.01 -38.07
N HIS A 185 -2.46 63.14 -37.53
CA HIS A 185 -3.02 64.33 -38.17
C HIS A 185 -1.98 65.21 -38.88
#